data_AF-A0A1J3JXA7-F1
#
_entry.id   AF-A0A1J3JXA7-F1
#
_cell.length_a   1.000
_cell.length_b   1.000
_cell.length_c   1.000
_cell.angle_alpha   90.00
_cell.angle_beta   90.00
_cell.angle_gamma   90.00
#
_symmetry.space_group_name_H-M   'P 1'
#
loop_
_entity.id
_entity.type
_entity.pdbx_description
1 polymer ?
#
loop_
_entity_poly.entity_id
_entity_poly.type
_entity_poly.pdbx_seq_one_letter_code
_entity_poly.pdbx_strand_id
1 'polypeptide(L)'
;LDALAICINIYTLEMMIGLGFLAAVSVRVSNELGSGNSNGAKFATLTAVFMSLSIGIVLFFVFLCLKGRVSYIFTSSEAVAAEVADLSTLLAFSILMNSVQPVLSGV
;
A
#
# COMPACT_ATOMS: atom_id res chain seq x y z
N LEU A 1 0.02 23.36 -1.93
CA LEU A 1 -0.49 22.42 -2.95
C LEU A 1 0.55 21.35 -3.26
N ASP A 2 1.83 21.72 -3.41
CA ASP A 2 2.91 20.81 -3.80
C ASP A 2 3.16 19.68 -2.79
N ALA A 3 3.14 19.97 -1.49
CA ALA A 3 3.30 18.96 -0.44
C ALA A 3 2.21 17.87 -0.50
N LEU A 4 0.95 18.30 -0.68
CA LEU A 4 -0.19 17.41 -0.82
C LEU A 4 -0.09 16.57 -2.11
N ALA A 5 0.34 17.17 -3.22
CA ALA A 5 0.56 16.44 -4.47
C ALA A 5 1.63 15.35 -4.35
N ILE A 6 2.70 15.60 -3.58
CA ILE A 6 3.73 14.60 -3.27
C ILE A 6 3.13 13.46 -2.44
N CYS A 7 2.37 13.79 -1.38
CA CYS A 7 1.69 12.78 -0.56
C CYS A 7 0.71 11.91 -1.38
N ILE A 8 -0.07 12.51 -2.28
CA ILE A 8 -1.00 11.77 -3.16
C ILE A 8 -0.26 10.87 -4.15
N ASN A 9 0.86 11.32 -4.72
CA ASN A 9 1.66 10.48 -5.62
C ASN A 9 2.18 9.23 -4.91
N ILE A 10 2.70 9.41 -3.69
CA ILE A 10 3.15 8.31 -2.83
C ILE A 10 2.00 7.34 -2.54
N TYR A 11 0.85 7.87 -2.14
CA TYR A 11 -0.34 7.06 -1.87
C TYR A 11 -0.79 6.27 -3.11
N THR A 12 -0.78 6.91 -4.28
CA THR A 12 -1.16 6.27 -5.55
C THR A 12 -0.20 5.12 -5.91
N LEU A 13 1.10 5.31 -5.66
CA LEU A 13 2.09 4.27 -5.90
C LEU A 13 1.88 3.04 -5.00
N GLU A 14 1.55 3.26 -3.72
CA GLU A 14 1.21 2.17 -2.80
C GLU A 14 -0.05 1.42 -3.24
N MET A 15 -1.11 2.16 -3.63
CA MET A 15 -2.33 1.58 -4.18
C MET A 15 -2.08 0.71 -5.42
N MET A 16 -1.19 1.13 -6.33
CA MET A 16 -0.82 0.33 -7.51
C MET A 16 -0.15 -0.99 -7.15
N ILE A 17 0.70 -0.99 -6.11
CA ILE A 17 1.32 -2.21 -5.60
C ILE A 17 0.23 -3.16 -5.06
N GLY A 18 -0.70 -2.64 -4.25
CA GLY A 18 -1.82 -3.41 -3.71
C GLY A 18 -2.72 -4.02 -4.80
N LEU A 19 -3.04 -3.25 -5.84
CA LEU A 19 -3.82 -3.73 -6.99
C LEU A 19 -3.08 -4.82 -7.79
N GLY A 20 -1.75 -4.71 -7.93
CA GLY A 20 -0.94 -5.74 -8.58
C GLY A 20 -0.99 -7.08 -7.83
N PHE A 21 -0.89 -7.05 -6.51
CA PHE A 21 -1.04 -8.26 -5.68
C PHE A 21 -2.44 -8.85 -5.78
N LEU A 22 -3.48 -8.00 -5.75
CA LEU A 22 -4.86 -8.45 -5.91
C LEU A 22 -5.06 -9.18 -7.24
N ALA A 23 -4.57 -8.62 -8.35
CA ALA A 23 -4.66 -9.24 -9.67
C ALA A 23 -3.97 -10.61 -9.72
N ALA A 24 -2.74 -10.71 -9.17
CA ALA A 24 -2.00 -11.98 -9.14
C ALA A 24 -2.70 -13.05 -8.30
N VAL A 25 -3.26 -12.67 -7.16
CA VAL A 25 -3.98 -13.56 -6.25
C VAL A 25 -5.31 -14.01 -6.84
N SER A 26 -6.04 -13.10 -7.49
CA SER A 26 -7.30 -13.40 -8.16
C SER A 26 -7.14 -14.54 -9.17
N VAL A 27 -6.11 -14.47 -10.04
CA VAL A 27 -5.79 -15.54 -10.99
C VAL A 27 -5.49 -16.86 -10.29
N ARG A 28 -4.75 -16.82 -9.16
CA ARG A 28 -4.39 -18.01 -8.39
C ARG A 28 -5.60 -18.66 -7.72
N VAL A 29 -6.45 -17.85 -7.10
CA VAL A 29 -7.71 -18.29 -6.46
C VAL A 29 -8.66 -18.86 -7.51
N SER A 30 -8.82 -18.19 -8.65
CA SER A 30 -9.67 -18.69 -9.75
C SER A 30 -9.18 -20.03 -10.30
N ASN A 31 -7.86 -20.23 -10.41
CA ASN A 31 -7.29 -21.50 -10.85
C ASN A 31 -7.53 -22.64 -9.85
N GLU A 32 -7.32 -22.39 -8.55
CA GLU A 32 -7.60 -23.37 -7.49
C GLU A 32 -9.10 -23.71 -7.42
N LEU A 33 -9.98 -22.71 -7.52
CA LEU A 33 -11.43 -22.93 -7.58
C LEU A 33 -11.83 -23.73 -8.83
N GLY A 34 -11.25 -23.42 -10.00
CA GLY A 34 -11.48 -24.15 -11.25
C GLY A 34 -11.04 -25.62 -11.19
N SER A 35 -10.05 -25.93 -10.35
CA SER A 35 -9.62 -27.31 -10.08
C SER A 35 -10.47 -28.05 -9.02
N GLY A 36 -11.45 -27.38 -8.41
CA GLY A 36 -12.25 -27.91 -7.30
C GLY A 36 -11.54 -27.89 -5.94
N ASN A 37 -10.36 -27.27 -5.84
CA ASN A 37 -9.56 -27.21 -4.62
C ASN A 37 -9.93 -26.00 -3.74
N SER A 38 -11.00 -26.13 -2.97
CA SER A 38 -11.47 -25.08 -2.06
C SER A 38 -10.46 -24.70 -0.95
N ASN A 39 -9.61 -25.64 -0.53
CA ASN A 39 -8.57 -25.37 0.47
C ASN A 39 -7.42 -24.56 -0.12
N GLY A 40 -7.02 -24.85 -1.36
CA GLY A 40 -6.01 -24.07 -2.10
C GLY A 40 -6.46 -22.62 -2.32
N ALA A 41 -7.71 -22.43 -2.70
CA ALA A 41 -8.30 -21.10 -2.85
C ALA A 41 -8.26 -20.27 -1.55
N LYS A 42 -8.68 -20.87 -0.42
CA LYS A 42 -8.61 -20.21 0.90
C LYS A 42 -7.17 -19.85 1.30
N PHE A 43 -6.23 -20.76 1.08
CA PHE A 43 -4.83 -20.53 1.40
C PHE A 43 -4.22 -19.40 0.55
N ALA A 44 -4.56 -19.34 -0.74
CA ALA A 44 -4.13 -18.28 -1.63
C ALA A 44 -4.65 -16.91 -1.18
N THR A 45 -5.94 -16.80 -0.85
CA THR A 45 -6.54 -15.59 -0.28
C THR A 45 -5.88 -15.18 1.03
N LEU A 46 -5.66 -16.12 1.95
CA LEU A 46 -5.05 -15.81 3.24
C LEU A 46 -3.61 -15.30 3.09
N THR A 47 -2.82 -15.94 2.23
CA THR A 47 -1.44 -15.53 1.93
C THR A 47 -1.40 -14.12 1.35
N ALA A 48 -2.36 -13.77 0.50
CA ALA A 48 -2.48 -12.43 -0.09
C ALA A 48 -2.72 -11.34 0.96
N VAL A 49 -3.68 -11.59 1.87
CA VAL A 49 -4.00 -10.65 2.96
C VAL A 49 -2.78 -10.43 3.85
N PHE A 50 -2.06 -11.50 4.21
CA PHE A 50 -0.84 -11.39 5.01
C PHE A 50 0.27 -10.63 4.29
N MET A 51 0.50 -10.87 3.00
CA MET A 51 1.49 -10.11 2.23
C MET A 51 1.14 -8.62 2.17
N SER A 52 -0.12 -8.29 1.86
CA SER A 52 -0.57 -6.89 1.77
C SER A 52 -0.42 -6.16 3.09
N LEU A 53 -0.84 -6.79 4.19
CA LEU A 53 -0.74 -6.24 5.53
C LEU A 53 0.72 -6.06 5.96
N SER A 54 1.60 -7.01 5.60
CA SER A 54 3.04 -6.91 5.85
C SER A 54 3.65 -5.72 5.11
N ILE A 55 3.31 -5.54 3.83
CA ILE A 55 3.79 -4.40 3.02
C ILE A 55 3.26 -3.08 3.58
N GLY A 56 1.98 -3.01 3.95
CA GLY A 56 1.38 -1.84 4.59
C GLY A 56 2.08 -1.44 5.88
N ILE A 57 2.43 -2.42 6.74
CA ILE A 57 3.20 -2.18 7.97
C ILE A 57 4.61 -1.67 7.66
N VAL A 58 5.30 -2.29 6.69
CA VAL A 58 6.65 -1.85 6.30
C VAL A 58 6.62 -0.41 5.80
N LEU A 59 5.69 -0.07 4.89
CA LEU A 59 5.53 1.28 4.37
C LEU A 59 5.14 2.27 5.47
N PHE A 60 4.26 1.88 6.40
CA PHE A 60 3.92 2.68 7.57
C PHE A 60 5.16 3.10 8.37
N PHE A 61 6.03 2.13 8.72
CA PHE A 61 7.26 2.44 9.44
C PHE A 61 8.24 3.27 8.63
N VAL A 62 8.39 2.99 7.33
CA VAL A 62 9.22 3.79 6.41
C VAL A 62 8.77 5.25 6.42
N PHE A 63 7.49 5.53 6.23
CA PHE A 63 6.99 6.91 6.22
C PHE A 63 7.04 7.59 7.60
N LEU A 64 6.91 6.83 8.68
CA LEU A 64 6.98 7.35 10.04
C LEU A 64 8.44 7.69 10.45
N CYS A 65 9.41 6.88 10.04
CA CYS A 65 10.84 7.10 10.31
C CYS A 65 11.47 8.14 9.38
N LEU A 66 11.09 8.16 8.10
CA LEU A 66 11.67 9.08 7.12
C LEU A 66 10.99 10.45 7.10
N LYS A 67 9.73 10.56 7.59
CA LYS A 67 9.06 11.79 8.08
C LYS A 67 9.42 13.10 7.35
N GLY A 68 9.38 13.09 6.02
CA GLY A 68 9.72 14.25 5.17
C GLY A 68 11.02 14.14 4.37
N ARG A 69 11.96 13.28 4.73
CA ARG A 69 13.17 13.03 3.91
C ARG A 69 12.87 12.47 2.53
N VAL A 70 11.79 11.69 2.41
CA VAL A 70 11.32 11.14 1.14
C VAL A 70 10.86 12.25 0.18
N SER A 71 10.44 13.40 0.72
CA SER A 71 10.00 14.54 -0.10
C SER A 71 11.15 15.18 -0.89
N TYR A 72 12.39 15.07 -0.43
CA TYR A 72 13.55 15.63 -1.13
C TYR A 72 13.84 14.99 -2.50
N ILE A 73 13.22 13.83 -2.78
CA ILE A 73 13.25 13.19 -4.11
C ILE A 73 12.37 13.97 -5.10
N PHE A 74 11.33 14.66 -4.61
CA PHE A 74 10.34 15.37 -5.42
C PHE A 74 10.48 16.89 -5.37
N THR A 75 11.14 17.44 -4.35
CA THR A 75 11.33 18.88 -4.18
C THR A 75 12.65 19.22 -3.50
N SER A 76 13.27 20.34 -3.87
CA SER A 76 14.42 20.90 -3.15
C SER A 76 14.03 22.01 -2.16
N SER A 77 12.74 22.35 -2.06
CA SER A 77 12.25 23.39 -1.16
C SER A 77 12.05 22.87 0.26
N GLU A 78 12.78 23.44 1.22
CA GLU A 78 12.66 23.09 2.64
C GLU A 78 11.26 23.36 3.21
N ALA A 79 10.60 24.43 2.74
CA ALA A 79 9.24 24.75 3.17
C ALA A 79 8.25 23.65 2.75
N VAL A 80 8.39 23.11 1.54
CA VAL A 80 7.54 22.01 1.06
C VAL A 80 7.88 20.71 1.81
N ALA A 81 9.16 20.47 2.11
CA ALA A 81 9.59 19.29 2.85
C ALA A 81 9.06 19.27 4.31
N ALA A 82 9.02 20.42 4.98
CA ALA A 82 8.44 20.56 6.31
C ALA A 82 6.92 20.26 6.31
N GLU A 83 6.20 20.79 5.33
CA GLU A 83 4.77 20.50 5.16
C GLU A 83 4.51 19.00 4.87
N VAL A 84 5.34 18.36 4.04
CA VAL A 84 5.26 16.91 3.83
C VAL A 84 5.58 16.14 5.11
N ALA A 85 6.51 16.61 5.94
CA ALA A 85 6.84 15.96 7.22
C ALA A 85 5.65 15.95 8.19
N ASP A 86 4.90 17.06 8.27
CA ASP A 86 3.69 17.16 9.09
C ASP A 86 2.58 16.23 8.55
N LEU A 87 2.39 16.19 7.22
CA LEU A 87 1.44 15.28 6.59
C LEU A 87 1.89 13.81 6.63
N SER A 88 3.17 13.52 6.77
CA SER A 88 3.75 12.17 6.68
C SER A 88 3.15 11.22 7.72
N THR A 89 2.80 11.71 8.90
CA THR A 89 2.17 10.90 9.95
C THR A 89 0.76 10.49 9.53
N LEU A 90 -0.02 11.42 9.02
CA LEU A 90 -1.39 11.16 8.55
C LEU A 90 -1.40 10.29 7.29
N LEU A 91 -0.42 10.49 6.39
CA LEU A 91 -0.20 9.66 5.22
C LEU A 91 0.14 8.22 5.61
N ALA A 92 1.04 8.01 6.58
CA ALA A 92 1.39 6.69 7.05
C ALA A 92 0.16 5.94 7.59
N PHE A 93 -0.63 6.56 8.48
CA PHE A 93 -1.85 5.95 8.99
C PHE A 93 -2.87 5.66 7.88
N SER A 94 -3.00 6.56 6.91
CA SER A 94 -3.86 6.35 5.74
C SER A 94 -3.41 5.12 4.94
N ILE A 95 -2.10 4.97 4.67
CA ILE A 95 -1.54 3.81 3.98
C ILE A 95 -1.84 2.53 4.78
N LEU A 96 -1.61 2.53 6.09
CA LEU A 96 -1.85 1.34 6.92
C LEU A 96 -3.32 0.89 6.85
N MET A 97 -4.26 1.83 6.98
CA MET A 97 -5.69 1.54 6.90
C MET A 97 -6.12 1.07 5.49
N ASN A 98 -5.58 1.69 4.43
CA ASN A 98 -5.95 1.37 3.06
C ASN A 98 -5.26 0.12 2.52
N SER A 99 -4.10 -0.30 3.04
CA SER A 99 -3.34 -1.46 2.55
C SER A 99 -4.11 -2.79 2.54
N VAL A 100 -5.17 -2.88 3.34
CA VAL A 100 -6.01 -4.07 3.51
C VAL A 100 -7.21 -4.04 2.56
N GLN A 101 -7.72 -2.86 2.23
CA GLN A 101 -9.00 -2.67 1.55
C GLN A 101 -9.03 -3.21 0.10
N PRO A 102 -8.00 -3.00 -0.76
CA PRO A 102 -7.99 -3.54 -2.12
C PRO A 102 -8.00 -5.06 -2.15
N VAL A 103 -7.21 -5.71 -1.30
CA VAL A 103 -7.07 -7.18 -1.30
C VAL A 103 -8.34 -7.87 -0.84
N LEU A 104 -9.07 -7.29 0.12
CA LEU A 104 -10.38 -7.79 0.54
C LEU A 104 -11.51 -7.51 -0.45
N SER A 105 -11.37 -6.49 -1.30
CA SER A 105 -12.44 -6.12 -2.25
C SER A 105 -12.50 -7.02 -3.48
N GLY A 106 -11.45 -7.80 -3.76
CA GLY A 106 -11.38 -8.65 -4.94
C GLY A 106 -11.29 -10.16 -4.66
N VAL A 107 -11.60 -10.59 -3.44
CA VAL A 107 -11.68 -12.01 -3.02
C VAL A 107 -13.11 -12.42 -2.68
#